data_AF-N1JAM0-F1
#
_entry.id   AF-N1JAM0-F1
#
_cell.length_a   1.000
_cell.length_b   1.000
_cell.length_c   1.000
_cell.angle_alpha   90.00
_cell.angle_beta   90.00
_cell.angle_gamma   90.00
#
_symmetry.space_group_name_H-M   'P 1'
#
loop_
_entity.id
_entity.type
_entity.pdbx_description
1 polymer ?
#
loop_
_entity_poly.entity_id
_entity_poly.type
_entity_poly.pdbx_seq_one_letter_code
_entity_poly.pdbx_strand_id
1 'polypeptide(L)'
;FWGLGNKGAAGLRLRYHDTMFTFIAAHLTAMEWNLQKRNEDWKKIVQRLVFHDDAQKGIGEKTPLLSKRLNSASIYKANSHLFVAGDLNYRTSINPPSKNDYSDTFPQPYFLINNTRHYMNLLKSDQLNQARLSGKTCQGLTEAEIKFPPTYKYDPKKQALLSDKKSPDFWYWAAHRWPSWCDRILYLDLPSWLGNIHTEASMKVLNYYTLPVTQTSDHQPVVLEIQVPLIAIPEPNYEMESSDPRIHPPYEIDPSWKSQRTLAKFLETFVGWPLWLLSTSEGGWLVFIVTVGLVLASLSLRSATFSLGR
;
A
#
# COMPACT_ATOMS: atom_id res chain seq x y z
N PHE A 1 -16.16 11.76 12.70
CA PHE A 1 -16.25 10.59 11.80
C PHE A 1 -15.33 10.65 10.57
N TRP A 2 -14.90 11.83 10.08
CA TRP A 2 -14.07 12.04 8.88
C TRP A 2 -12.57 11.61 8.99
N GLY A 3 -12.23 10.68 9.88
CA GLY A 3 -10.84 10.23 10.11
C GLY A 3 -10.67 8.71 10.17
N LEU A 4 -11.75 7.94 10.19
CA LEU A 4 -11.73 6.48 10.06
C LEU A 4 -11.80 6.14 8.57
N GLY A 5 -10.69 6.36 7.87
CA GLY A 5 -10.56 6.00 6.45
C GLY A 5 -10.01 4.59 6.31
N ASN A 6 -10.54 3.80 5.37
CA ASN A 6 -9.96 2.52 4.93
C ASN A 6 -8.67 2.70 4.10
N LYS A 7 -7.91 3.78 4.35
CA LYS A 7 -6.72 4.22 3.63
C LYS A 7 -5.59 4.41 4.61
N GLY A 8 -4.40 3.98 4.22
CA GLY A 8 -3.23 3.98 5.11
C GLY A 8 -2.15 3.03 4.60
N ALA A 9 -1.26 2.65 5.50
CA ALA A 9 -0.23 1.67 5.21
C ALA A 9 0.07 0.79 6.42
N ALA A 10 0.53 -0.42 6.14
CA ALA A 10 1.12 -1.35 7.08
C ALA A 10 2.59 -1.58 6.70
N GLY A 11 3.45 -1.79 7.70
CA GLY A 11 4.88 -2.00 7.49
C GLY A 11 5.38 -3.23 8.23
N LEU A 12 6.25 -4.01 7.58
CA LEU A 12 6.98 -5.13 8.15
C LEU A 12 8.47 -4.88 7.98
N ARG A 13 9.23 -4.97 9.06
CA ARG A 13 10.70 -4.96 9.02
C ARG A 13 11.21 -6.24 9.63
N LEU A 14 12.06 -6.95 8.90
CA LEU A 14 12.59 -8.24 9.31
C LEU A 14 14.05 -8.42 8.91
N ARG A 15 14.73 -9.29 9.65
CA ARG A 15 16.08 -9.76 9.37
C ARG A 15 16.03 -11.12 8.68
N TYR A 16 16.77 -11.27 7.60
CA TYR A 16 17.08 -12.57 7.03
C TYR A 16 18.59 -12.66 6.81
N HIS A 17 19.25 -13.59 7.50
CA HIS A 17 20.71 -13.59 7.69
C HIS A 17 21.21 -12.22 8.18
N ASP A 18 22.19 -11.62 7.48
CA ASP A 18 22.74 -10.31 7.82
C ASP A 18 22.06 -9.16 7.05
N THR A 19 20.95 -9.44 6.37
CA THR A 19 20.25 -8.48 5.53
C THR A 19 18.93 -8.04 6.14
N MET A 20 18.71 -6.72 6.18
CA MET A 20 17.45 -6.14 6.63
C MET A 20 16.53 -5.88 5.44
N PHE A 21 15.26 -6.25 5.61
CA PHE A 21 14.20 -5.96 4.66
C PHE A 21 13.11 -5.15 5.34
N THR A 22 12.63 -4.11 4.65
CA THR A 22 11.48 -3.30 5.02
C THR A 22 10.46 -3.38 3.90
N PHE A 23 9.26 -3.88 4.21
CA PHE A 23 8.14 -4.00 3.28
C PHE A 23 7.01 -3.10 3.74
N ILE A 24 6.49 -2.27 2.85
CA ILE A 24 5.35 -1.38 3.10
C ILE A 24 4.21 -1.78 2.17
N ALA A 25 3.04 -2.08 2.73
CA ALA A 25 1.80 -2.24 1.99
C ALA A 25 0.95 -0.98 2.16
N ALA A 26 0.58 -0.29 1.08
CA ALA A 26 -0.16 0.97 1.12
C ALA A 26 -1.45 0.93 0.30
N HIS A 27 -2.47 1.62 0.80
CA HIS A 27 -3.74 1.87 0.12
C HIS A 27 -4.05 3.36 0.23
N LEU A 28 -3.81 4.10 -0.86
CA LEU A 28 -3.87 5.57 -0.87
C LEU A 28 -5.23 6.11 -1.36
N THR A 29 -5.48 7.40 -1.14
CA THR A 29 -6.75 8.05 -1.48
C THR A 29 -7.18 7.81 -2.94
N ALA A 30 -8.40 7.29 -3.11
CA ALA A 30 -9.00 6.98 -4.40
C ALA A 30 -9.52 8.22 -5.16
N MET A 31 -10.01 8.02 -6.38
CA MET A 31 -10.55 9.01 -7.34
C MET A 31 -9.49 9.78 -8.14
N GLU A 32 -9.82 10.09 -9.39
CA GLU A 32 -8.94 10.69 -10.40
C GLU A 32 -8.34 12.02 -9.94
N TRP A 33 -9.19 12.90 -9.39
CA TRP A 33 -8.82 14.25 -8.98
C TRP A 33 -8.02 14.35 -7.67
N ASN A 34 -7.92 13.27 -6.89
CA ASN A 34 -7.26 13.28 -5.57
C ASN A 34 -5.74 13.07 -5.64
N LEU A 35 -5.07 13.51 -6.72
CA LEU A 35 -3.62 13.38 -6.90
C LEU A 35 -2.84 13.98 -5.73
N GLN A 36 -3.18 15.21 -5.34
CA GLN A 36 -2.50 15.88 -4.22
C GLN A 36 -2.69 15.12 -2.91
N LYS A 37 -3.89 14.59 -2.64
CA LYS A 37 -4.16 13.80 -1.44
C LYS A 37 -3.34 12.51 -1.41
N ARG A 38 -3.11 11.85 -2.54
CA ARG A 38 -2.22 10.67 -2.60
C ARG A 38 -0.76 11.02 -2.27
N ASN A 39 -0.28 12.18 -2.75
CA ASN A 39 1.05 12.66 -2.38
C ASN A 39 1.12 12.98 -0.87
N GLU A 40 0.06 13.56 -0.31
CA GLU A 40 -0.04 13.82 1.15
C GLU A 40 -0.13 12.53 1.97
N ASP A 41 -0.82 11.51 1.46
CA ASP A 41 -0.88 10.19 2.10
C ASP A 41 0.50 9.55 2.13
N TRP A 42 1.24 9.59 1.01
CA TRP A 42 2.63 9.14 0.96
C TRP A 42 3.49 9.87 1.99
N LYS A 43 3.41 11.21 2.03
CA LYS A 43 4.11 12.01 3.04
C LYS A 43 3.77 11.52 4.46
N LYS A 44 2.50 11.36 4.80
CA LYS A 44 2.07 10.87 6.13
C LYS A 44 2.64 9.48 6.44
N ILE A 45 2.72 8.58 5.46
CA ILE A 45 3.33 7.25 5.64
C ILE A 45 4.80 7.41 6.03
N VAL A 46 5.58 8.18 5.28
CA VAL A 46 7.00 8.42 5.60
C VAL A 46 7.17 9.03 6.99
N GLN A 47 6.30 9.97 7.37
CA GLN A 47 6.40 10.68 8.64
C GLN A 47 5.93 9.87 9.87
N ARG A 48 5.02 8.89 9.70
CA ARG A 48 4.30 8.25 10.82
C ARG A 48 4.44 6.74 10.89
N LEU A 49 4.86 6.08 9.81
CA LEU A 49 5.14 4.64 9.80
C LEU A 49 6.53 4.38 10.39
N VAL A 50 6.62 4.47 11.71
CA VAL A 50 7.85 4.36 12.48
C VAL A 50 8.03 2.94 13.03
N PHE A 51 9.17 2.32 12.76
CA PHE A 51 9.59 1.05 13.32
C PHE A 51 10.32 1.28 14.64
N HIS A 52 9.93 0.58 15.70
CA HIS A 52 10.63 0.62 16.98
C HIS A 52 11.45 -0.66 17.16
N ASP A 53 12.74 -0.51 17.41
CA ASP A 53 13.55 -1.59 17.97
C ASP A 53 13.36 -1.60 19.49
N ASP A 54 12.64 -2.59 20.02
CA ASP A 54 12.41 -2.76 21.46
C ASP A 54 13.72 -2.97 22.27
N ALA A 55 14.83 -3.24 21.57
CA ALA A 55 16.16 -3.47 22.14
C ALA A 55 16.85 -2.21 22.72
N GLN A 56 16.27 -1.02 22.59
CA GLN A 56 16.93 0.27 22.91
C GLN A 56 16.29 1.01 24.11
N LYS A 57 15.71 0.29 25.08
CA LYS A 57 15.08 0.87 26.29
C LYS A 57 16.04 1.50 27.32
N GLY A 58 17.34 1.67 27.04
CA GLY A 58 18.34 1.95 28.08
C GLY A 58 19.33 3.10 27.87
N ILE A 59 19.26 3.90 26.81
CA ILE A 59 20.31 4.91 26.53
C ILE A 59 19.70 6.31 26.36
N GLY A 60 19.98 7.16 27.34
CA GLY A 60 19.41 8.50 27.56
C GLY A 60 19.63 9.55 26.46
N GLU A 61 18.80 10.58 26.52
CA GLU A 61 18.71 11.71 25.57
C GLU A 61 19.82 12.75 25.78
N LYS A 62 20.92 12.69 25.02
CA LYS A 62 21.77 13.88 24.71
C LYS A 62 22.46 13.72 23.35
N THR A 63 21.88 14.32 22.29
CA THR A 63 22.46 14.71 20.96
C THR A 63 23.39 13.70 20.24
N PRO A 64 23.99 13.96 19.07
CA PRO A 64 23.53 13.66 17.67
C PRO A 64 22.90 12.28 17.37
N LEU A 65 22.82 11.39 18.35
CA LEU A 65 22.22 10.06 18.24
C LEU A 65 20.72 10.10 17.89
N LEU A 66 20.05 11.23 18.12
CA LEU A 66 18.61 11.36 17.87
C LEU A 66 18.28 11.33 16.37
N SER A 67 19.02 12.06 15.53
CA SER A 67 18.78 12.05 14.07
C SER A 67 19.09 10.67 13.47
N LYS A 68 20.20 10.04 13.86
CA LYS A 68 20.55 8.67 13.47
C LYS A 68 19.49 7.65 13.92
N ARG A 69 18.98 7.79 15.16
CA ARG A 69 17.88 6.94 15.66
C ARG A 69 16.58 7.16 14.90
N LEU A 70 16.21 8.41 14.62
CA LEU A 70 15.02 8.73 13.85
C LEU A 70 15.12 8.19 12.41
N ASN A 71 16.26 8.37 11.74
CA ASN A 71 16.50 7.79 10.42
C ASN A 71 16.43 6.25 10.44
N SER A 72 16.97 5.62 11.49
CA SER A 72 16.86 4.16 11.64
C SER A 72 15.41 3.68 11.86
N ALA A 73 14.56 4.52 12.45
CA ALA A 73 13.16 4.22 12.73
C ALA A 73 12.23 4.52 11.53
N SER A 74 12.65 5.38 10.61
CA SER A 74 11.98 5.70 9.35
C SER A 74 11.88 4.49 8.42
N ILE A 75 10.96 4.53 7.44
CA ILE A 75 10.89 3.55 6.36
C ILE A 75 12.18 3.52 5.52
N TYR A 76 12.89 4.64 5.41
CA TYR A 76 14.16 4.80 4.70
C TYR A 76 15.37 4.42 5.57
N LYS A 77 15.28 3.31 6.31
CA LYS A 77 16.39 2.82 7.13
C LYS A 77 17.60 2.53 6.23
N ALA A 78 18.74 3.16 6.53
CA ALA A 78 19.88 3.18 5.64
C ALA A 78 20.48 1.80 5.33
N ASN A 79 20.46 0.89 6.31
CA ASN A 79 20.93 -0.48 6.18
C ASN A 79 19.84 -1.50 5.86
N SER A 80 18.76 -1.09 5.18
CA SER A 80 17.66 -1.96 4.79
C SER A 80 17.36 -1.83 3.29
N HIS A 81 17.03 -2.97 2.67
CA HIS A 81 16.28 -2.98 1.43
C HIS A 81 14.85 -2.51 1.72
N LEU A 82 14.28 -1.67 0.86
CA LEU A 82 12.94 -1.12 1.02
C LEU A 82 12.08 -1.49 -0.19
N PHE A 83 10.91 -2.06 0.08
CA PHE A 83 9.89 -2.39 -0.90
C PHE A 83 8.57 -1.74 -0.49
N VAL A 84 7.86 -1.16 -1.45
CA VAL A 84 6.56 -0.53 -1.27
C VAL A 84 5.60 -1.10 -2.30
N ALA A 85 4.49 -1.65 -1.85
CA ALA A 85 3.49 -2.26 -2.72
C ALA A 85 2.06 -1.89 -2.31
N GLY A 86 1.12 -1.99 -3.25
CA GLY A 86 -0.32 -1.95 -2.95
C GLY A 86 -1.13 -1.10 -3.93
N ASP A 87 -2.37 -0.82 -3.56
CA ASP A 87 -3.26 0.08 -4.32
C ASP A 87 -2.90 1.55 -4.02
N LEU A 88 -1.92 2.05 -4.78
CA LEU A 88 -1.47 3.43 -4.69
C LEU A 88 -2.47 4.40 -5.33
N ASN A 89 -3.48 3.89 -6.04
CA ASN A 89 -4.62 4.65 -6.57
C ASN A 89 -4.30 5.82 -7.51
N TYR A 90 -3.06 5.95 -8.00
CA TYR A 90 -2.72 6.92 -9.04
C TYR A 90 -3.39 6.52 -10.36
N ARG A 91 -3.85 7.52 -11.11
CA ARG A 91 -4.67 7.33 -12.30
C ARG A 91 -3.94 7.80 -13.55
N THR A 92 -4.49 7.45 -14.71
CA THR A 92 -3.99 7.89 -16.03
C THR A 92 -4.60 9.22 -16.50
N SER A 93 -5.60 9.73 -15.75
CA SER A 93 -6.27 11.01 -16.01
C SER A 93 -6.77 11.63 -14.71
N ILE A 94 -6.91 12.96 -14.69
CA ILE A 94 -7.51 13.74 -13.59
C ILE A 94 -9.04 13.74 -13.67
N ASN A 95 -9.59 13.57 -14.88
CA ASN A 95 -11.03 13.56 -15.14
C ASN A 95 -11.49 12.17 -15.58
N PRO A 96 -12.70 11.72 -15.18
CA PRO A 96 -13.29 10.51 -15.73
C PRO A 96 -13.56 10.65 -17.24
N PRO A 97 -13.73 9.53 -17.98
CA PRO A 97 -14.06 9.58 -19.40
C PRO A 97 -15.45 10.20 -19.61
N SER A 98 -15.57 11.03 -20.63
CA SER A 98 -16.85 11.50 -21.16
C SER A 98 -17.50 10.42 -22.05
N LYS A 99 -18.75 10.62 -22.46
CA LYS A 99 -19.45 9.66 -23.33
C LYS A 99 -18.76 9.48 -24.68
N ASN A 100 -18.20 10.55 -25.24
CA ASN A 100 -17.56 10.54 -26.57
C ASN A 100 -16.15 9.93 -26.52
N ASP A 101 -15.48 9.98 -25.36
CA ASP A 101 -14.16 9.37 -25.22
C ASP A 101 -14.18 7.87 -25.53
N TYR A 102 -15.30 7.19 -25.29
CA TYR A 102 -15.40 5.74 -25.53
C TYR A 102 -15.21 5.34 -27.00
N SER A 103 -15.69 6.14 -27.95
CA SER A 103 -15.51 5.87 -29.37
C SER A 103 -14.12 6.27 -29.86
N ASP A 104 -13.59 7.38 -29.34
CA ASP A 104 -12.51 8.11 -29.99
C ASP A 104 -11.14 7.81 -29.37
N THR A 105 -11.07 7.65 -28.04
CA THR A 105 -9.81 7.69 -27.28
C THR A 105 -9.67 6.57 -26.26
N PHE A 106 -10.77 5.96 -25.82
CA PHE A 106 -10.77 4.87 -24.84
C PHE A 106 -10.00 3.65 -25.37
N PRO A 107 -9.02 3.14 -24.62
CA PRO A 107 -8.19 2.06 -25.11
C PRO A 107 -8.97 0.75 -25.16
N GLN A 108 -8.61 -0.10 -26.12
CA GLN A 108 -9.19 -1.44 -26.23
C GLN A 108 -8.12 -2.51 -26.03
N PRO A 109 -8.49 -3.67 -25.46
CA PRO A 109 -7.58 -4.80 -25.19
C PRO A 109 -6.76 -5.25 -26.38
N TYR A 110 -7.43 -5.30 -27.53
CA TYR A 110 -7.00 -5.99 -28.73
C TYR A 110 -6.24 -5.09 -29.71
N PHE A 111 -6.10 -3.79 -29.40
CA PHE A 111 -5.32 -2.91 -30.26
C PHE A 111 -3.85 -3.28 -30.16
N LEU A 112 -3.16 -3.27 -31.31
CA LEU A 112 -1.72 -3.48 -31.37
C LEU A 112 -0.96 -2.25 -30.83
N ILE A 113 0.29 -2.45 -30.41
CA ILE A 113 1.10 -1.41 -29.75
C ILE A 113 1.32 -0.14 -30.57
N ASN A 114 1.25 -0.24 -31.90
CA ASN A 114 1.35 0.88 -32.85
C ASN A 114 0.05 1.69 -32.99
N ASN A 115 -1.06 1.23 -32.41
CA ASN A 115 -2.32 1.97 -32.40
C ASN A 115 -2.28 3.10 -31.34
N THR A 116 -2.78 4.27 -31.69
CA THR A 116 -2.88 5.41 -30.74
C THR A 116 -3.78 5.10 -29.55
N ARG A 117 -4.76 4.20 -29.71
CA ARG A 117 -5.65 3.70 -28.64
C ARG A 117 -5.11 2.47 -27.92
N HIS A 118 -3.84 2.11 -28.12
CA HIS A 118 -3.21 1.08 -27.29
C HIS A 118 -3.08 1.58 -25.84
N TYR A 119 -3.41 0.72 -24.88
CA TYR A 119 -3.45 1.12 -23.46
C TYR A 119 -2.12 1.66 -22.95
N MET A 120 -0.98 1.20 -23.46
CA MET A 120 0.34 1.68 -23.04
C MET A 120 0.56 3.17 -23.31
N ASN A 121 -0.19 3.78 -24.25
CA ASN A 121 -0.11 5.23 -24.46
C ASN A 121 -0.58 6.02 -23.24
N LEU A 122 -1.44 5.44 -22.40
CA LEU A 122 -1.90 6.06 -21.15
C LEU A 122 -0.80 6.17 -20.08
N LEU A 123 0.29 5.39 -20.16
CA LEU A 123 1.41 5.54 -19.21
C LEU A 123 2.09 6.89 -19.31
N LYS A 124 2.01 7.57 -20.47
CA LYS A 124 2.55 8.93 -20.65
C LYS A 124 1.89 9.95 -19.70
N SER A 125 0.63 9.71 -19.35
CA SER A 125 -0.14 10.51 -18.40
C SER A 125 -0.34 9.83 -17.03
N ASP A 126 0.42 8.77 -16.73
CA ASP A 126 0.38 8.09 -15.44
C ASP A 126 0.82 9.05 -14.33
N GLN A 127 -0.10 9.34 -13.41
CA GLN A 127 0.12 10.31 -12.36
C GLN A 127 1.24 9.89 -11.38
N LEU A 128 1.43 8.58 -11.13
CA LEU A 128 2.49 8.13 -10.22
C LEU A 128 3.85 8.42 -10.83
N ASN A 129 4.07 8.06 -12.09
CA ASN A 129 5.31 8.34 -12.79
C ASN A 129 5.62 9.84 -12.83
N GLN A 130 4.64 10.67 -13.20
CA GLN A 130 4.84 12.12 -13.22
C GLN A 130 5.14 12.69 -11.81
N ALA A 131 4.42 12.25 -10.77
CA ALA A 131 4.63 12.73 -9.41
C ALA A 131 5.96 12.24 -8.81
N ARG A 132 6.35 10.99 -9.09
CA ARG A 132 7.62 10.39 -8.63
C ARG A 132 8.82 11.04 -9.29
N LEU A 133 8.79 11.18 -10.62
CA LEU A 133 9.87 11.82 -11.38
C LEU A 133 10.01 13.31 -11.06
N SER A 134 8.94 13.97 -10.62
CA SER A 134 8.99 15.36 -10.11
C SER A 134 9.28 15.48 -8.60
N GLY A 135 9.62 14.37 -7.93
CA GLY A 135 10.01 14.37 -6.51
C GLY A 135 8.87 14.64 -5.53
N LYS A 136 7.61 14.56 -5.95
CA LYS A 136 6.43 14.87 -5.12
C LYS A 136 5.97 13.69 -4.27
N THR A 137 6.34 12.47 -4.64
CA THR A 137 5.95 11.22 -3.97
C THR A 137 7.01 10.14 -4.23
N CYS A 138 7.04 9.10 -3.40
CA CYS A 138 7.90 7.93 -3.60
C CYS A 138 9.37 8.26 -3.88
N GLN A 139 9.94 9.24 -3.18
CA GLN A 139 11.27 9.78 -3.46
C GLN A 139 12.35 8.70 -3.37
N GLY A 140 13.24 8.69 -4.36
CA GLY A 140 14.31 7.70 -4.49
C GLY A 140 13.85 6.30 -4.90
N LEU A 141 12.55 5.98 -4.87
CA LEU A 141 12.06 4.66 -5.26
C LEU A 141 12.10 4.45 -6.78
N THR A 142 12.50 3.25 -7.16
CA THR A 142 12.51 2.72 -8.52
C THR A 142 11.32 1.81 -8.73
N GLU A 143 10.83 1.76 -9.96
CA GLU A 143 9.80 0.81 -10.39
C GLU A 143 10.30 0.12 -11.66
N ALA A 144 10.07 -1.19 -11.75
CA ALA A 144 10.38 -1.97 -12.94
C ALA A 144 9.52 -1.51 -14.14
N GLU A 145 10.00 -1.75 -15.35
CA GLU A 145 9.27 -1.39 -16.56
C GLU A 145 7.92 -2.12 -16.62
N ILE A 146 6.82 -1.36 -16.70
CA ILE A 146 5.47 -1.91 -16.83
C ILE A 146 5.26 -2.40 -18.26
N LYS A 147 4.99 -3.70 -18.42
CA LYS A 147 4.69 -4.33 -19.73
C LYS A 147 3.30 -4.95 -19.79
N PHE A 148 2.52 -4.79 -18.73
CA PHE A 148 1.19 -5.37 -18.55
C PHE A 148 0.08 -4.31 -18.65
N PRO A 149 -1.15 -4.71 -18.98
CA PRO A 149 -2.29 -3.79 -19.10
C PRO A 149 -2.66 -3.11 -17.77
N PRO A 150 -3.41 -1.99 -17.81
CA PRO A 150 -3.93 -1.35 -16.61
C PRO A 150 -4.75 -2.29 -15.74
N THR A 151 -4.42 -2.33 -14.46
CA THR A 151 -4.97 -3.29 -13.48
C THR A 151 -6.31 -2.87 -12.87
N TYR A 152 -6.79 -1.67 -13.19
CA TYR A 152 -8.05 -1.12 -12.67
C TYR A 152 -8.70 -0.20 -13.72
N LYS A 153 -10.02 -0.07 -13.84
CA LYS A 153 -11.09 -0.80 -13.14
C LYS A 153 -11.72 -1.80 -14.10
N TYR A 154 -11.74 -3.07 -13.75
CA TYR A 154 -12.48 -4.07 -14.53
C TYR A 154 -13.98 -4.02 -14.23
N ASP A 155 -14.80 -4.44 -15.19
CA ASP A 155 -16.24 -4.65 -15.01
C ASP A 155 -16.49 -6.11 -14.63
N PRO A 156 -16.79 -6.43 -13.36
CA PRO A 156 -16.93 -7.82 -12.92
C PRO A 156 -18.05 -8.56 -13.64
N LYS A 157 -19.13 -7.87 -14.03
CA LYS A 157 -20.25 -8.48 -14.75
C LYS A 157 -19.80 -8.94 -16.14
N LYS A 158 -19.07 -8.09 -16.85
CA LYS A 158 -18.55 -8.43 -18.18
C LYS A 158 -17.42 -9.45 -18.10
N GLN A 159 -16.61 -9.42 -17.04
CA GLN A 159 -15.56 -10.41 -16.83
C GLN A 159 -16.13 -11.81 -16.58
N ALA A 160 -17.25 -11.92 -15.85
CA ALA A 160 -17.93 -13.19 -15.65
C ALA A 160 -18.40 -13.81 -16.99
N LEU A 161 -18.90 -13.00 -17.92
CA LEU A 161 -19.34 -13.45 -19.25
C LEU A 161 -18.19 -13.99 -20.14
N LEU A 162 -16.93 -13.64 -19.84
CA LEU A 162 -15.77 -14.16 -20.54
C LEU A 162 -15.34 -15.53 -20.03
N SER A 163 -15.66 -15.90 -18.80
CA SER A 163 -15.28 -17.22 -18.28
C SER A 163 -15.94 -18.37 -19.06
N ASP A 164 -17.11 -18.13 -19.65
CA ASP A 164 -17.79 -19.08 -20.56
C ASP A 164 -17.15 -19.15 -21.96
N LYS A 165 -16.42 -18.10 -22.37
CA LYS A 165 -15.76 -18.00 -23.67
C LYS A 165 -14.26 -18.10 -23.42
N LYS A 166 -13.68 -19.31 -23.46
CA LYS A 166 -12.26 -19.67 -23.23
C LYS A 166 -11.22 -18.85 -24.03
N SER A 167 -11.18 -17.54 -23.88
CA SER A 167 -10.31 -16.60 -24.56
C SER A 167 -9.57 -15.81 -23.48
N PRO A 168 -8.35 -16.26 -23.11
CA PRO A 168 -7.59 -15.69 -22.00
C PRO A 168 -7.17 -14.22 -22.21
N ASP A 169 -7.29 -13.72 -23.44
CA ASP A 169 -6.77 -12.40 -23.85
C ASP A 169 -7.85 -11.31 -24.00
N PHE A 170 -9.07 -11.57 -23.51
CA PHE A 170 -10.11 -10.54 -23.48
C PHE A 170 -10.29 -10.01 -22.06
N TRP A 171 -10.33 -8.68 -21.93
CA TRP A 171 -10.58 -7.99 -20.68
C TRP A 171 -11.53 -6.82 -20.88
N TYR A 172 -12.38 -6.54 -19.88
CA TYR A 172 -13.37 -5.47 -19.96
C TYR A 172 -13.15 -4.43 -18.87
N TRP A 173 -12.63 -3.27 -19.25
CA TRP A 173 -12.60 -2.12 -18.36
C TRP A 173 -13.97 -1.46 -18.25
N ALA A 174 -14.25 -0.92 -17.07
CA ALA A 174 -15.48 -0.21 -16.79
C ALA A 174 -15.49 1.16 -17.50
N ALA A 175 -16.48 1.40 -18.35
CA ALA A 175 -16.53 2.59 -19.22
C ALA A 175 -16.63 3.95 -18.47
N HIS A 176 -16.95 3.94 -17.17
CA HIS A 176 -17.04 5.16 -16.35
C HIS A 176 -15.69 5.55 -15.70
N ARG A 177 -14.61 4.83 -15.99
CA ARG A 177 -13.26 5.07 -15.48
C ARG A 177 -12.23 4.88 -16.59
N TRP A 178 -11.21 5.72 -16.61
CA TRP A 178 -10.03 5.45 -17.43
C TRP A 178 -9.27 4.25 -16.87
N PRO A 179 -8.86 3.28 -17.70
CA PRO A 179 -7.97 2.21 -17.29
C PRO A 179 -6.68 2.80 -16.69
N SER A 180 -6.30 2.35 -15.50
CA SER A 180 -5.20 2.87 -14.68
C SER A 180 -4.42 1.74 -13.99
N TRP A 181 -3.12 1.98 -13.77
CA TRP A 181 -2.25 1.11 -12.97
C TRP A 181 -2.28 1.59 -11.52
N CYS A 182 -3.36 1.24 -10.81
CA CYS A 182 -3.53 1.57 -9.41
C CYS A 182 -2.62 0.73 -8.49
N ASP A 183 -2.39 -0.52 -8.88
CA ASP A 183 -1.65 -1.53 -8.12
C ASP A 183 -0.18 -1.53 -8.55
N ARG A 184 0.74 -1.18 -7.65
CA ARG A 184 2.14 -0.89 -7.99
C ARG A 184 3.10 -1.50 -6.99
N ILE A 185 4.30 -1.86 -7.46
CA ILE A 185 5.40 -2.34 -6.61
C ILE A 185 6.65 -1.54 -6.94
N LEU A 186 7.16 -0.81 -5.96
CA LEU A 186 8.37 -0.02 -6.03
C LEU A 186 9.40 -0.54 -5.04
N TYR A 187 10.68 -0.29 -5.31
CA TYR A 187 11.78 -0.68 -4.44
C TYR A 187 12.87 0.40 -4.43
N LEU A 188 13.67 0.45 -3.38
CA LEU A 188 14.81 1.35 -3.29
C LEU A 188 16.08 0.60 -3.71
N ASP A 189 16.68 1.01 -4.82
CA ASP A 189 17.92 0.42 -5.35
C ASP A 189 19.05 0.43 -4.32
N LEU A 190 20.05 -0.44 -4.52
CA LEU A 190 21.22 -0.52 -3.65
C LEU A 190 21.86 0.87 -3.46
N PRO A 191 22.25 1.22 -2.23
CA PRO A 191 22.86 2.51 -1.98
C PRO A 191 24.23 2.60 -2.66
N SER A 192 24.57 3.79 -3.18
CA SER A 192 25.80 4.00 -3.95
C SER A 192 27.08 3.70 -3.19
N TRP A 193 27.11 3.94 -1.86
CA TRP A 193 28.28 3.66 -1.02
C TRP A 193 28.59 2.18 -0.86
N LEU A 194 27.65 1.30 -1.21
CA LEU A 194 27.87 -0.14 -1.23
C LEU A 194 28.78 -0.56 -2.38
N GLY A 195 28.75 0.18 -3.51
CA GLY A 195 29.55 -0.14 -4.69
C GLY A 195 31.06 -0.15 -4.43
N ASN A 196 31.52 0.54 -3.38
CA ASN A 196 32.92 0.56 -2.96
C ASN A 196 33.35 -0.72 -2.21
N ILE A 197 32.39 -1.52 -1.73
CA ILE A 197 32.62 -2.70 -0.88
C ILE A 197 32.19 -3.98 -1.62
N HIS A 198 31.04 -3.93 -2.28
CA HIS A 198 30.47 -5.02 -3.05
C HIS A 198 30.23 -4.57 -4.49
N THR A 199 31.30 -4.54 -5.28
CA THR A 199 31.31 -4.03 -6.68
C THR A 199 30.38 -4.78 -7.63
N GLU A 200 30.08 -6.04 -7.34
CA GLU A 200 29.20 -6.89 -8.17
C GLU A 200 27.76 -6.97 -7.65
N ALA A 201 27.47 -6.40 -6.47
CA ALA A 201 26.13 -6.46 -5.90
C ALA A 201 25.17 -5.58 -6.71
N SER A 202 24.07 -6.19 -7.16
CA SER A 202 22.98 -5.49 -7.83
C SER A 202 21.63 -6.14 -7.48
N MET A 203 20.57 -5.34 -7.46
CA MET A 203 19.22 -5.87 -7.51
C MET A 203 18.86 -6.13 -8.97
N LYS A 204 18.33 -7.31 -9.27
CA LYS A 204 17.97 -7.70 -10.64
C LYS A 204 16.49 -8.05 -10.72
N VAL A 205 15.72 -7.23 -11.43
CA VAL A 205 14.33 -7.54 -11.76
C VAL A 205 14.32 -8.73 -12.71
N LEU A 206 13.60 -9.79 -12.32
CA LEU A 206 13.40 -10.98 -13.14
C LEU A 206 12.12 -10.81 -13.97
N ASN A 207 11.00 -10.48 -13.31
CA ASN A 207 9.71 -10.27 -13.95
C ASN A 207 8.90 -9.20 -13.21
N TYR A 208 8.09 -8.43 -13.96
CA TYR A 208 7.08 -7.53 -13.40
C TYR A 208 5.81 -7.66 -14.24
N TYR A 209 4.80 -8.33 -13.70
CA TYR A 209 3.66 -8.82 -14.47
C TYR A 209 2.40 -8.92 -13.62
N THR A 210 1.28 -9.25 -14.25
CA THR A 210 0.00 -9.46 -13.59
C THR A 210 -0.43 -10.92 -13.62
N LEU A 211 -1.14 -11.35 -12.58
CA LEU A 211 -1.84 -12.64 -12.57
C LEU A 211 -3.19 -12.50 -13.31
N PRO A 212 -3.84 -13.59 -13.73
CA PRO A 212 -5.13 -13.52 -14.39
C PRO A 212 -6.17 -12.71 -13.60
N VAL A 213 -7.04 -12.00 -14.33
CA VAL A 213 -8.15 -11.25 -13.73
C VAL A 213 -9.06 -12.21 -12.96
N THR A 214 -9.35 -11.89 -11.70
CA THR A 214 -10.24 -12.69 -10.86
C THR A 214 -11.67 -12.15 -10.94
N GLN A 215 -12.67 -13.01 -10.76
CA GLN A 215 -14.08 -12.58 -10.79
C GLN A 215 -14.51 -11.83 -9.52
N THR A 216 -13.75 -11.99 -8.43
CA THR A 216 -14.07 -11.44 -7.11
C THR A 216 -13.55 -10.02 -6.92
N SER A 217 -12.75 -9.50 -7.85
CA SER A 217 -12.16 -8.17 -7.76
C SER A 217 -12.29 -7.41 -9.08
N ASP A 218 -12.44 -6.09 -8.98
CA ASP A 218 -12.29 -5.15 -10.09
C ASP A 218 -10.84 -4.71 -10.30
N HIS A 219 -9.90 -5.31 -9.56
CA HIS A 219 -8.45 -5.18 -9.70
C HIS A 219 -7.81 -6.48 -10.18
N GLN A 220 -6.65 -6.36 -10.83
CA GLN A 220 -5.81 -7.49 -11.21
C GLN A 220 -4.57 -7.58 -10.29
N PRO A 221 -4.24 -8.77 -9.73
CA PRO A 221 -3.05 -8.90 -8.88
C PRO A 221 -1.76 -8.62 -9.65
N VAL A 222 -0.83 -7.91 -9.01
CA VAL A 222 0.47 -7.53 -9.57
C VAL A 222 1.59 -8.27 -8.83
N VAL A 223 2.58 -8.74 -9.57
CA VAL A 223 3.71 -9.53 -9.06
C VAL A 223 5.02 -8.93 -9.56
N LEU A 224 5.95 -8.70 -8.63
CA LEU A 224 7.36 -8.37 -8.92
C LEU A 224 8.23 -9.52 -8.42
N GLU A 225 8.96 -10.13 -9.36
CA GLU A 225 10.02 -11.07 -9.05
C GLU A 225 11.36 -10.36 -9.17
N ILE A 226 12.10 -10.29 -8.07
CA ILE A 226 13.37 -9.56 -8.00
C ILE A 226 14.40 -10.35 -7.21
N GLN A 227 15.60 -10.46 -7.76
CA GLN A 227 16.76 -11.00 -7.07
C GLN A 227 17.42 -9.90 -6.24
N VAL A 228 17.61 -10.18 -4.95
CA VAL A 228 18.17 -9.23 -3.98
C VAL A 228 19.38 -9.85 -3.31
N PRO A 229 20.53 -9.16 -3.23
CA PRO A 229 21.72 -9.70 -2.57
C PRO A 229 21.53 -9.77 -1.04
N LEU A 230 21.93 -10.90 -0.47
CA LEU A 230 21.95 -11.13 0.97
C LEU A 230 23.26 -10.61 1.58
N ILE A 231 23.37 -9.29 1.63
CA ILE A 231 24.53 -8.56 2.16
C ILE A 231 24.12 -7.66 3.32
N ALA A 232 25.06 -7.43 4.23
CA ALA A 232 24.93 -6.40 5.24
C ALA A 232 25.22 -5.04 4.59
N ILE A 233 24.25 -4.14 4.63
CA ILE A 233 24.44 -2.77 4.15
C ILE A 233 25.08 -1.95 5.28
N PRO A 234 26.29 -1.39 5.11
CA PRO A 234 26.92 -0.57 6.12
C PRO A 234 26.19 0.77 6.26
N GLU A 235 26.29 1.38 7.44
CA GLU A 235 25.79 2.73 7.66
C GLU A 235 26.51 3.73 6.75
N PRO A 236 25.80 4.69 6.14
CA PRO A 236 26.41 5.71 5.30
C PRO A 236 27.20 6.72 6.13
N ASN A 237 28.08 7.45 5.46
CA ASN A 237 28.55 8.73 5.99
C ASN A 237 27.41 9.75 5.86
N TYR A 238 26.82 10.17 6.97
CA TYR A 238 25.71 11.13 6.98
C TYR A 238 26.10 12.56 6.63
N GLU A 239 27.40 12.86 6.57
CA GLU A 239 27.91 14.16 6.12
C GLU A 239 28.12 14.22 4.60
N MET A 240 27.92 13.10 3.90
CA MET A 240 28.03 13.04 2.44
C MET A 240 26.86 13.79 1.79
N GLU A 241 27.18 14.73 0.90
CA GLU A 241 26.18 15.39 0.06
C GLU A 241 25.58 14.38 -0.93
N SER A 242 24.39 13.88 -0.62
CA SER A 242 23.71 12.83 -1.40
C SER A 242 22.21 13.05 -1.40
N SER A 243 21.57 12.80 -2.55
CA SER A 243 20.12 12.81 -2.68
C SER A 243 19.46 11.48 -2.26
N ASP A 244 20.24 10.49 -1.78
CA ASP A 244 19.69 9.21 -1.33
C ASP A 244 18.81 9.43 -0.08
N PRO A 245 17.53 9.04 -0.12
CA PRO A 245 16.58 9.26 0.97
C PRO A 245 16.93 8.49 2.26
N ARG A 246 17.89 7.56 2.22
CA ARG A 246 18.46 6.91 3.40
C ARG A 246 19.35 7.83 4.24
N ILE A 247 20.01 8.79 3.60
CA ILE A 247 20.89 9.77 4.26
C ILE A 247 20.05 10.97 4.70
N HIS A 248 19.28 11.51 3.76
CA HIS A 248 18.37 12.64 3.97
C HIS A 248 16.94 12.25 3.58
N PRO A 249 16.15 11.70 4.53
CA PRO A 249 14.76 11.37 4.27
C PRO A 249 13.98 12.59 3.75
N PRO A 250 13.06 12.41 2.79
CA PRO A 250 12.35 13.53 2.17
C PRO A 250 11.43 14.28 3.15
N TYR A 251 11.07 13.65 4.26
CA TYR A 251 10.23 14.22 5.30
C TYR A 251 10.72 13.79 6.68
N GLU A 252 10.69 14.73 7.63
CA GLU A 252 10.98 14.44 9.03
C GLU A 252 9.87 13.62 9.66
N ILE A 253 10.24 12.72 10.57
CA ILE A 253 9.29 11.96 11.39
C ILE A 253 8.42 12.94 12.18
N ASP A 254 7.10 12.75 12.10
CA ASP A 254 6.13 13.55 12.82
C ASP A 254 6.31 13.32 14.33
N PRO A 255 6.67 14.32 15.15
CA PRO A 255 6.88 14.13 16.59
C PRO A 255 5.64 13.57 17.32
N SER A 256 4.45 13.79 16.76
CA SER A 256 3.18 13.28 17.28
C SER A 256 2.85 11.85 16.83
N TRP A 257 3.73 11.17 16.09
CA TRP A 257 3.42 9.84 15.52
C TRP A 257 2.97 8.82 16.58
N LYS A 258 3.51 8.89 17.80
CA LYS A 258 3.13 7.99 18.91
C LYS A 258 1.70 8.23 19.36
N SER A 259 1.33 9.48 19.64
CA SER A 259 -0.03 9.81 20.07
C SER A 259 -1.04 9.54 18.97
N GLN A 260 -0.69 9.82 17.71
CA GLN A 260 -1.50 9.49 16.55
C GLN A 260 -1.70 7.98 16.39
N ARG A 261 -0.64 7.16 16.59
CA ARG A 261 -0.75 5.69 16.56
C ARG A 261 -1.64 5.17 17.68
N THR A 262 -1.49 5.69 18.90
CA THR A 262 -2.34 5.31 20.04
C THR A 262 -3.80 5.67 19.78
N LEU A 263 -4.06 6.87 19.25
CA LEU A 263 -5.40 7.30 18.85
C LEU A 263 -5.96 6.41 17.75
N ALA A 264 -5.18 6.07 16.73
CA ALA A 264 -5.61 5.18 15.65
C ALA A 264 -5.99 3.79 16.20
N LYS A 265 -5.17 3.20 17.07
CA LYS A 265 -5.47 1.91 17.74
C LYS A 265 -6.71 2.00 18.62
N PHE A 266 -6.87 3.11 19.33
CA PHE A 266 -8.07 3.36 20.13
C PHE A 266 -9.31 3.45 19.23
N LEU A 267 -9.27 4.23 18.15
CA LEU A 267 -10.38 4.36 17.20
C LEU A 267 -10.69 3.02 16.51
N GLU A 268 -9.68 2.27 16.10
CA GLU A 268 -9.84 0.92 15.54
C GLU A 268 -10.54 -0.01 16.53
N THR A 269 -10.16 0.04 17.81
CA THR A 269 -10.77 -0.82 18.83
C THR A 269 -12.18 -0.36 19.19
N PHE A 270 -12.37 0.92 19.51
CA PHE A 270 -13.62 1.43 20.09
C PHE A 270 -14.65 1.87 19.05
N VAL A 271 -14.24 2.14 17.81
CA VAL A 271 -15.17 2.42 16.71
C VAL A 271 -15.24 1.23 15.75
N GLY A 272 -14.13 0.58 15.47
CA GLY A 272 -14.08 -0.55 14.54
C GLY A 272 -14.90 -1.75 15.03
N TRP A 273 -14.77 -2.15 16.31
CA TRP A 273 -15.56 -3.28 16.84
C TRP A 273 -17.07 -3.02 16.84
N PRO A 274 -17.59 -1.90 17.39
CA PRO A 274 -19.01 -1.62 17.32
C PRO A 274 -19.52 -1.50 15.88
N LEU A 275 -18.74 -0.87 14.99
CA LEU A 275 -19.10 -0.78 13.59
C LEU A 275 -19.19 -2.19 12.98
N TRP A 276 -18.19 -3.04 13.16
CA TRP A 276 -18.20 -4.42 12.65
C TRP A 276 -19.38 -5.23 13.20
N LEU A 277 -19.61 -5.17 14.53
CA LEU A 277 -20.71 -5.86 15.20
C LEU A 277 -22.09 -5.46 14.67
N LEU A 278 -22.27 -4.18 14.31
CA LEU A 278 -23.57 -3.64 13.90
C LEU A 278 -23.77 -3.59 12.38
N SER A 279 -22.70 -3.62 11.59
CA SER A 279 -22.78 -3.43 10.12
C SER A 279 -22.49 -4.70 9.30
N THR A 280 -22.03 -5.78 9.94
CA THR A 280 -21.79 -7.07 9.26
C THR A 280 -22.79 -8.11 9.71
N SER A 281 -23.10 -9.07 8.83
CA SER A 281 -23.96 -10.21 9.15
C SER A 281 -23.40 -11.05 10.30
N GLU A 282 -22.09 -11.29 10.27
CA GLU A 282 -21.33 -12.07 11.24
C GLU A 282 -21.37 -11.39 12.61
N GLY A 283 -21.13 -10.08 12.63
CA GLY A 283 -21.27 -9.25 13.82
C GLY A 283 -22.67 -9.28 14.41
N GLY A 284 -23.69 -9.13 13.55
CA GLY A 284 -25.09 -9.19 13.96
C GLY A 284 -25.47 -10.53 14.58
N TRP A 285 -25.03 -11.65 14.00
CA TRP A 285 -25.22 -12.99 14.56
C TRP A 285 -24.57 -13.15 15.93
N LEU A 286 -23.35 -12.63 16.11
CA LEU A 286 -22.67 -12.69 17.39
C LEU A 286 -23.45 -11.91 18.47
N VAL A 287 -23.90 -10.70 18.16
CA VAL A 287 -24.72 -9.88 19.07
C VAL A 287 -26.02 -10.61 19.43
N PHE A 288 -26.69 -11.21 18.45
CA PHE A 288 -27.92 -11.98 18.67
C PHE A 288 -27.70 -13.16 19.62
N ILE A 289 -26.68 -14.00 19.36
CA ILE A 289 -26.36 -15.19 20.17
C ILE A 289 -26.05 -14.78 21.62
N VAL A 290 -25.22 -13.76 21.81
CA VAL A 290 -24.87 -13.26 23.15
C VAL A 290 -26.11 -12.73 23.88
N THR A 291 -26.96 -11.98 23.19
CA THR A 291 -28.17 -11.41 23.79
C THR A 291 -29.16 -12.51 24.22
N VAL A 292 -29.41 -13.50 23.36
CA VAL A 292 -30.27 -14.65 23.68
C VAL A 292 -29.70 -15.44 24.85
N GLY A 293 -28.40 -15.71 24.86
CA GLY A 293 -27.72 -16.40 25.95
C GLY A 293 -27.88 -15.68 27.29
N LEU A 294 -27.70 -14.35 27.32
CA LEU A 294 -27.89 -13.53 28.53
C LEU A 294 -29.35 -13.54 29.02
N VAL A 295 -30.32 -13.45 28.10
CA VAL A 295 -31.74 -13.53 28.46
C VAL A 295 -32.06 -14.90 29.08
N LEU A 296 -31.65 -16.00 28.45
CA LEU A 296 -31.88 -17.34 28.96
C LEU A 296 -31.21 -17.59 30.31
N ALA A 297 -29.99 -17.09 30.51
CA ALA A 297 -29.29 -17.17 31.79
C ALA A 297 -30.05 -16.38 32.88
N SER A 298 -30.53 -15.17 32.56
CA SER A 298 -31.29 -14.33 33.50
C SER A 298 -32.62 -14.98 33.91
N LEU A 299 -33.32 -15.64 32.97
CA LEU A 299 -34.55 -16.36 33.25
C LEU A 299 -34.29 -17.59 34.12
N SER A 300 -33.20 -18.31 33.84
CA SER A 300 -32.78 -19.47 34.64
C SER A 300 -32.44 -19.06 36.07
N LEU A 301 -31.65 -17.99 36.26
CA LEU A 301 -31.34 -17.42 37.57
C LEU A 301 -32.60 -17.03 38.34
N ARG A 302 -33.55 -16.33 37.70
CA ARG A 302 -34.84 -15.96 38.32
C ARG A 302 -35.67 -17.18 38.72
N SER A 303 -35.70 -18.22 37.90
CA SER A 303 -36.42 -19.46 38.22
C SER A 303 -35.77 -20.20 39.40
N ALA A 304 -34.43 -20.22 39.48
CA ALA A 304 -33.69 -20.84 40.57
C ALA A 304 -33.89 -20.10 41.90
N THR A 305 -33.86 -18.76 41.89
CA THR A 305 -34.14 -17.97 43.10
C THR A 305 -35.57 -18.12 43.60
N PHE A 306 -36.54 -18.31 42.69
CA PHE A 306 -37.93 -18.55 43.05
C PHE A 306 -38.14 -19.95 43.67
N SER A 307 -37.32 -20.93 43.27
CA SER A 307 -37.34 -22.29 43.83
C SER A 307 -36.66 -22.41 45.20
N LEU A 308 -35.75 -21.50 45.54
CA LEU A 308 -35.03 -21.48 46.84
C LEU A 308 -35.75 -20.66 47.92
N GLY A 309 -36.75 -19.86 47.54
CA GLY A 309 -37.57 -19.06 48.46
C GLY A 309 -38.90 -19.71 48.87
N ARG A 310 -39.12 -20.99 48.53
CA ARG A 310 -40.25 -21.80 48.97
C ARG A 310 -39.81 -22.89 49.92
#